data_AF-A0A952J3H2-F1
#
_entry.id   AF-A0A952J3H2-F1
#
_cell.length_a   1.000
_cell.length_b   1.000
_cell.length_c   1.000
_cell.angle_alpha   90.00
_cell.angle_beta   90.00
_cell.angle_gamma   90.00
#
_symmetry.space_group_name_H-M   'P 1'
#
loop_
_entity.id
_entity.type
_entity.pdbx_description
1 polymer ?
#
loop_
_entity_poly.entity_id
_entity_poly.type
_entity_poly.pdbx_seq_one_letter_code
_entity_poly.pdbx_strand_id
1 'polypeptide(L)'
;MKRLLILFLLLAGCSPSVNTNLKTNLQNPKPEWLSAKPELSAYYTGVGHSAKNGNNNYIQAAKKSALDDLVSQIKVNVSSTSLLTQIDVNKEFQEKYEQIIQTTAADEIQEFEMVGAWEDDLNYWVYYRLSKQRYKEIKDQQKRNAVALGLDFFTKAKEAERKAEPVVALGFYYQGFRAIEKYLDEPIRLEFEGKEILLTNEIVASMQLLMDKIAISVDPKELLLNRRLADNNLTVLARAVEKSNGKPIADLPLTAAFEKGAGDVFRTYKTDPNGQAKILLTKITSRDMEQTVGVKLDAMSFAGHAQDEIYSLITQKMVVPHAVVLLKVQRPLVYVTASEKSLGKEKQNQQLTNRIKNYLANAGFEFTEDRGKAELWLDVNANSEQGSATGSIYITFVTAVIRVSTAKENREIYATTLDRVKGFSLDYERSSQEAYNKSLEALNNEKLPELLNAILQ
;
A
#
# COMPACT_ATOMS: atom_id res chain seq x y z
N MET A 1 63.80 27.17 94.77
CA MET A 1 64.87 26.15 94.68
C MET A 1 64.54 25.18 93.55
N LYS A 2 65.55 24.87 92.71
CA LYS A 2 65.73 23.65 91.86
C LYS A 2 64.62 23.33 90.83
N ARG A 3 64.93 23.49 89.52
CA ARG A 3 65.39 22.46 88.53
C ARG A 3 64.22 21.52 88.12
N LEU A 4 63.95 21.18 86.86
CA LEU A 4 64.79 20.70 85.76
C LEU A 4 63.86 20.57 84.52
N LEU A 5 64.11 21.19 83.36
CA LEU A 5 64.74 20.66 82.14
C LEU A 5 64.14 19.37 81.51
N ILE A 6 64.09 19.37 80.16
CA ILE A 6 63.95 18.27 79.16
C ILE A 6 62.54 18.17 78.52
N LEU A 7 62.28 18.05 77.19
CA LEU A 7 62.91 18.27 75.87
C LEU A 7 62.24 17.23 74.93
N PHE A 8 61.65 17.69 73.80
CA PHE A 8 61.26 16.94 72.56
C PHE A 8 60.23 15.79 72.70
N LEU A 9 59.38 15.43 71.73
CA LEU A 9 59.50 15.38 70.26
C LEU A 9 58.10 15.35 69.60
N LEU A 10 58.03 15.82 68.35
CA LEU A 10 56.87 15.97 67.47
C LEU A 10 56.11 14.68 67.10
N LEU A 11 54.85 14.84 66.65
CA LEU A 11 54.27 14.34 65.38
C LEU A 11 52.82 14.90 65.26
N ALA A 12 52.58 15.90 64.40
CA ALA A 12 52.07 15.78 63.02
C ALA A 12 50.55 15.53 62.91
N GLY A 13 49.83 16.51 62.36
CA GLY A 13 48.40 16.44 62.06
C GLY A 13 47.84 17.75 61.51
N CYS A 14 48.31 18.17 60.32
CA CYS A 14 47.76 19.29 59.57
C CYS A 14 46.35 18.95 59.04
N SER A 15 45.39 19.81 59.33
CA SER A 15 44.09 19.85 58.67
C SER A 15 44.25 20.12 57.17
N PRO A 16 43.51 19.45 56.27
CA PRO A 16 43.49 19.82 54.87
C PRO A 16 42.69 21.12 54.68
N SER A 17 43.38 22.13 54.17
CA SER A 17 42.81 23.33 53.57
C SER A 17 41.85 22.97 52.44
N VAL A 18 40.69 23.62 52.44
CA VAL A 18 39.71 23.64 51.37
C VAL A 18 40.40 24.00 50.05
N ASN A 19 40.44 23.05 49.11
CA ASN A 19 40.82 23.30 47.72
C ASN A 19 39.64 23.98 47.01
N THR A 20 39.54 25.30 47.12
CA THR A 20 38.84 26.14 46.14
C THR A 20 39.64 26.18 44.85
N ASN A 21 39.44 25.19 43.99
CA ASN A 21 39.75 25.27 42.56
C ASN A 21 38.44 25.26 41.76
N LEU A 22 37.64 26.31 41.94
CA LEU A 22 36.77 26.78 40.87
C LEU A 22 37.48 28.03 40.33
N LYS A 23 38.35 27.83 39.34
CA LYS A 23 38.69 28.91 38.42
C LYS A 23 37.39 29.28 37.71
N THR A 24 36.61 30.18 38.29
CA THR A 24 35.60 30.93 37.55
C THR A 24 36.35 31.65 36.45
N ASN A 25 36.18 31.16 35.22
CA ASN A 25 36.67 31.81 34.02
C ASN A 25 35.97 33.18 33.94
N LEU A 26 36.60 34.21 34.51
CA LEU A 26 36.10 35.59 34.57
C LEU A 26 35.89 36.22 33.19
N GLN A 27 36.34 35.56 32.11
CA GLN A 27 36.16 36.03 30.73
C GLN A 27 34.84 35.59 30.08
N ASN A 28 34.09 34.64 30.66
CA ASN A 28 32.81 34.20 30.08
C ASN A 28 31.75 33.87 31.17
N PRO A 29 31.24 34.89 31.91
CA PRO A 29 30.30 34.68 33.01
C PRO A 29 29.04 33.96 32.52
N LYS A 30 28.58 32.95 33.28
CA LYS A 30 27.40 32.15 32.93
C LYS A 30 26.14 33.04 32.93
N PRO A 31 25.39 33.11 31.81
CA PRO A 31 24.18 33.90 31.72
C PRO A 31 23.06 33.42 32.65
N GLU A 32 22.21 34.34 33.10
CA GLU A 32 21.07 34.02 33.99
C GLU A 32 20.08 33.02 33.38
N TRP A 33 19.87 33.08 32.05
CA TRP A 33 18.96 32.20 31.31
C TRP A 33 19.41 30.72 31.29
N LEU A 34 20.67 30.43 31.68
CA LEU A 34 21.17 29.07 31.89
C LEU A 34 21.00 28.57 33.33
N SER A 35 20.58 29.43 34.24
CA SER A 35 20.29 29.08 35.64
C SER A 35 18.80 28.88 35.87
N ALA A 36 17.95 29.64 35.18
CA ALA A 36 16.51 29.43 35.10
C ALA A 36 16.00 29.81 33.71
N LYS A 37 15.07 29.01 33.17
CA LYS A 37 14.46 29.30 31.85
C LYS A 37 13.69 30.63 31.94
N PRO A 38 13.92 31.59 31.02
CA PRO A 38 13.19 32.85 31.05
C PRO A 38 11.69 32.64 30.83
N GLU A 39 10.88 32.96 31.84
CA GLU A 39 9.43 33.01 31.73
C GLU A 39 8.98 34.41 31.29
N LEU A 40 8.92 34.60 29.97
CA LEU A 40 8.45 35.85 29.39
C LEU A 40 7.01 35.66 28.90
N SER A 41 6.05 36.34 29.55
CA SER A 41 4.63 36.21 29.18
C SER A 41 4.35 36.51 27.70
N ALA A 42 5.10 37.46 27.11
CA ALA A 42 4.97 37.90 25.72
C ALA A 42 5.74 37.04 24.69
N TYR A 43 6.60 36.11 25.12
CA TYR A 43 7.46 35.33 24.23
C TYR A 43 7.32 33.83 24.47
N TYR A 44 7.41 33.04 23.40
CA TYR A 44 7.84 31.65 23.52
C TYR A 44 9.36 31.63 23.66
N THR A 45 9.89 30.75 24.51
CA THR A 45 11.34 30.66 24.76
C THR A 45 11.88 29.25 24.52
N GLY A 46 13.06 29.14 23.94
CA GLY A 46 13.71 27.86 23.66
C GLY A 46 15.15 27.88 24.08
N VAL A 47 15.57 26.96 24.94
CA VAL A 47 16.96 26.80 25.37
C VAL A 47 17.41 25.39 25.05
N GLY A 48 18.48 25.27 24.26
CA GLY A 48 19.03 23.99 23.85
C GLY A 48 20.55 23.97 23.89
N HIS A 49 21.12 22.77 23.90
CA HIS A 49 22.56 22.59 23.95
C HIS A 49 23.04 21.37 23.17
N SER A 50 24.34 21.37 22.89
CA SER A 50 25.07 20.22 22.37
C SER A 50 26.44 20.14 23.01
N ALA A 51 26.90 18.91 23.21
CA ALA A 51 28.26 18.65 23.66
C ALA A 51 29.28 18.88 22.54
N LYS A 52 30.47 19.37 22.91
CA LYS A 52 31.61 19.69 22.05
C LYS A 52 32.45 18.43 21.80
N ASN A 53 31.89 17.48 21.06
CA ASN A 53 32.46 16.13 20.90
C ASN A 53 33.55 16.05 19.81
N GLY A 54 34.25 17.14 19.50
CA GLY A 54 35.25 17.21 18.42
C GLY A 54 34.69 17.24 16.99
N ASN A 55 33.40 16.96 16.79
CA ASN A 55 32.71 17.16 15.51
C ASN A 55 32.30 18.64 15.33
N ASN A 56 32.57 19.24 14.17
CA ASN A 56 32.30 20.66 13.89
C ASN A 56 30.81 21.06 13.85
N ASN A 57 29.88 20.14 14.13
CA ASN A 57 28.44 20.35 13.99
C ASN A 57 27.70 20.67 15.30
N TYR A 58 28.41 20.79 16.43
CA TYR A 58 27.81 21.02 17.75
C TYR A 58 26.98 22.31 17.82
N ILE A 59 27.37 23.37 17.10
CA ILE A 59 26.61 24.62 17.03
C ILE A 59 25.24 24.40 16.39
N GLN A 60 25.18 23.68 15.26
CA GLN A 60 23.91 23.41 14.59
C GLN A 60 23.03 22.46 15.42
N ALA A 61 23.63 21.48 16.09
CA ALA A 61 22.92 20.60 17.01
C ALA A 61 22.30 21.39 18.18
N ALA A 62 23.03 22.34 18.77
CA ALA A 62 22.52 23.21 19.83
C ALA A 62 21.41 24.15 19.33
N LYS A 63 21.57 24.71 18.12
CA LYS A 63 20.53 25.51 17.45
C LYS A 63 19.27 24.68 17.20
N LYS A 64 19.40 23.45 16.70
CA LYS A 64 18.26 22.55 16.49
C LYS A 64 17.57 22.21 17.81
N SER A 65 18.34 21.83 18.83
CA SER A 65 17.80 21.55 20.17
C SER A 65 17.06 22.74 20.76
N ALA A 66 17.57 23.97 20.59
CA ALA A 66 16.90 25.18 21.10
C ALA A 66 15.62 25.50 20.33
N LEU A 67 15.58 25.19 19.03
CA LEU A 67 14.37 25.33 18.21
C LEU A 67 13.32 24.29 18.64
N ASP A 68 13.71 23.03 18.82
CA ASP A 68 12.80 21.96 19.26
C ASP A 68 12.18 22.30 20.64
N ASP A 69 12.98 22.84 21.58
CA ASP A 69 12.47 23.32 22.88
C ASP A 69 11.54 24.54 22.74
N LEU A 70 11.83 25.48 21.81
CA LEU A 70 10.94 26.61 21.50
C LEU A 70 9.59 26.11 20.97
N VAL A 71 9.61 25.18 20.00
CA VAL A 71 8.42 24.59 19.37
C VAL A 71 7.57 23.88 20.42
N SER A 72 8.19 23.19 21.37
CA SER A 72 7.47 22.47 22.44
C SER A 72 6.59 23.36 23.31
N GLN A 73 6.88 24.67 23.39
CA GLN A 73 6.03 25.63 24.09
C GLN A 73 4.78 26.06 23.29
N ILE A 74 4.79 25.83 21.97
CA ILE A 74 3.67 26.18 21.09
C ILE A 74 2.64 25.06 21.21
N LYS A 75 1.69 25.24 22.12
CA LYS A 75 0.58 24.30 22.30
C LYS A 75 -0.36 24.35 21.10
N VAL A 76 -0.31 23.34 20.23
CA VAL A 76 -1.33 23.11 19.22
C VAL A 76 -2.54 22.48 19.91
N ASN A 77 -3.68 23.15 19.93
CA ASN A 77 -4.95 22.54 20.36
C ASN A 77 -5.83 22.44 19.12
N VAL A 78 -6.03 21.22 18.63
CA VAL A 78 -6.96 20.96 17.53
C VAL A 78 -8.38 20.99 18.09
N SER A 79 -9.19 21.94 17.66
CA SER A 79 -10.60 21.97 18.04
C SER A 79 -11.41 20.99 17.17
N SER A 80 -12.33 20.24 17.80
CA SER A 80 -13.20 19.31 17.09
C SER A 80 -14.24 20.06 16.26
N THR A 81 -13.96 20.27 14.97
CA THR A 81 -14.95 20.81 14.04
C THR A 81 -15.89 19.73 13.53
N SER A 82 -17.05 20.18 13.03
CA SER A 82 -18.06 19.30 12.44
C SER A 82 -17.50 18.42 11.33
N LEU A 83 -16.56 18.92 10.51
CA LEU A 83 -15.97 18.14 9.42
C LEU A 83 -15.12 16.98 9.96
N LEU A 84 -14.23 17.24 10.92
CA LEU A 84 -13.39 16.23 11.54
C LEU A 84 -14.25 15.11 12.16
N THR A 85 -15.35 15.47 12.84
CA THR A 85 -16.26 14.49 13.44
C THR A 85 -17.10 13.71 12.43
N GLN A 86 -17.44 14.31 11.28
CA GLN A 86 -18.27 13.64 10.26
C GLN A 86 -17.47 12.60 9.47
N ILE A 87 -16.19 12.88 9.22
CA ILE A 87 -15.30 12.01 8.45
C ILE A 87 -14.76 10.86 9.31
N ASP A 88 -14.74 11.02 10.64
CA ASP A 88 -13.99 10.16 11.55
C ASP A 88 -14.83 9.49 12.65
N VAL A 89 -15.39 8.32 12.33
CA VAL A 89 -16.16 7.51 13.29
C VAL A 89 -15.26 6.93 14.40
N ASN A 90 -13.95 6.75 14.16
CA ASN A 90 -13.04 6.02 15.06
C ASN A 90 -11.90 6.87 15.66
N LYS A 91 -11.89 8.20 15.47
CA LYS A 91 -10.84 9.15 15.89
C LYS A 91 -9.47 9.01 15.22
N GLU A 92 -9.31 8.09 14.26
CA GLU A 92 -8.03 7.86 13.58
C GLU A 92 -7.61 9.04 12.70
N PHE A 93 -8.57 9.69 12.04
CA PHE A 93 -8.31 10.87 11.22
C PHE A 93 -7.88 12.05 12.08
N GLN A 94 -8.58 12.29 13.20
CA GLN A 94 -8.30 13.41 14.08
C GLN A 94 -6.89 13.30 14.67
N GLU A 95 -6.49 12.11 15.11
CA GLU A 95 -5.14 11.86 15.65
C GLU A 95 -4.04 12.09 14.59
N LYS A 96 -4.23 11.56 13.37
CA LYS A 96 -3.30 11.79 12.26
C LYS A 96 -3.21 13.26 11.87
N TYR A 97 -4.35 13.94 11.80
CA TYR A 97 -4.40 15.37 11.51
C TYR A 97 -3.64 16.19 12.56
N GLU A 98 -3.87 15.92 13.84
CA GLU A 98 -3.15 16.58 14.93
C GLU A 98 -1.64 16.36 14.84
N GLN A 99 -1.20 15.13 14.55
CA GLN A 99 0.22 14.82 14.36
C GLN A 99 0.83 15.58 13.17
N ILE A 100 0.11 15.67 12.04
CA ILE A 100 0.57 16.41 10.85
C ILE A 100 0.69 17.90 11.16
N ILE A 101 -0.31 18.50 11.82
CA ILE A 101 -0.28 19.93 12.18
C ILE A 101 0.83 20.22 13.19
N GLN A 102 1.03 19.36 14.20
CA GLN A 102 2.12 19.51 15.16
C GLN A 102 3.50 19.45 14.50
N THR A 103 3.72 18.50 13.58
CA THR A 103 5.00 18.36 12.87
C THR A 103 5.24 19.54 11.93
N THR A 104 4.22 19.93 11.17
CA THR A 104 4.31 21.06 10.21
C THR A 104 4.48 22.40 10.92
N ALA A 105 3.89 22.57 12.11
CA ALA A 105 4.05 23.79 12.89
C ALA A 105 5.51 24.06 13.23
N ALA A 106 6.33 23.02 13.46
CA ALA A 106 7.76 23.17 13.71
C ALA A 106 8.52 23.71 12.49
N ASP A 107 8.19 23.20 11.30
CA ASP A 107 8.85 23.56 10.04
C ASP A 107 8.48 24.98 9.55
N GLU A 108 7.32 25.49 9.96
CA GLU A 108 6.81 26.80 9.54
C GLU A 108 7.14 27.96 10.48
N ILE A 109 7.85 27.72 11.60
CA ILE A 109 8.22 28.80 12.53
C ILE A 109 9.18 29.77 11.84
N GLN A 110 8.77 31.04 11.81
CA GLN A 110 9.53 32.15 11.24
C GLN A 110 9.70 33.26 12.28
N GLU A 111 10.64 34.16 12.02
CA GLU A 111 10.87 35.36 12.83
C GLU A 111 11.16 35.09 14.32
N PHE A 112 11.80 33.95 14.64
CA PHE A 112 12.41 33.72 15.95
C PHE A 112 13.82 34.31 16.01
N GLU A 113 14.24 34.74 17.18
CA GLU A 113 15.47 35.48 17.39
C GLU A 113 16.43 34.70 18.28
N MET A 114 17.72 34.65 17.91
CA MET A 114 18.80 34.26 18.82
C MET A 114 19.07 35.39 19.80
N VAL A 115 18.64 35.20 21.04
CA VAL A 115 18.85 36.18 22.12
C VAL A 115 20.25 36.03 22.71
N GLY A 116 20.76 34.80 22.76
CA GLY A 116 22.08 34.53 23.30
C GLY A 116 22.63 33.19 22.87
N ALA A 117 23.95 33.10 22.92
CA ALA A 117 24.70 31.86 22.86
C ALA A 117 25.76 31.90 23.95
N TRP A 118 26.06 30.75 24.53
CA TRP A 118 27.09 30.63 25.56
C TRP A 118 27.76 29.26 25.48
N GLU A 119 29.01 29.18 25.87
CA GLU A 119 29.76 27.95 25.81
C GLU A 119 30.72 27.77 27.00
N ASP A 120 30.89 26.52 27.40
CA ASP A 120 31.96 26.08 28.31
C ASP A 120 32.89 25.10 27.59
N ASP A 121 33.81 24.47 28.32
CA ASP A 121 34.78 23.52 27.76
C ASP A 121 34.09 22.28 27.13
N LEU A 122 32.85 21.97 27.52
CA LEU A 122 32.15 20.74 27.18
C LEU A 122 30.91 20.96 26.31
N ASN A 123 30.26 22.13 26.36
CA ASN A 123 28.93 22.36 25.80
C ASN A 123 28.82 23.72 25.12
N TYR A 124 27.92 23.78 24.14
CA TYR A 124 27.46 25.00 23.49
C TYR A 124 25.95 25.11 23.67
N TRP A 125 25.50 26.26 24.16
CA TRP A 125 24.11 26.56 24.48
C TRP A 125 23.58 27.68 23.60
N VAL A 126 22.31 27.59 23.23
CA VAL A 126 21.59 28.59 22.42
C VAL A 126 20.28 28.93 23.10
N TYR A 127 19.93 30.22 23.11
CA TYR A 127 18.65 30.73 23.58
C TYR A 127 17.91 31.46 22.45
N TYR A 128 16.73 30.95 22.11
CA TYR A 128 15.77 31.56 21.19
C TYR A 128 14.57 32.17 21.90
N ARG A 129 14.01 33.23 21.30
CA ARG A 129 12.69 33.74 21.63
C ARG A 129 11.85 33.98 20.38
N LEU A 130 10.53 33.89 20.53
CA LEU A 130 9.56 34.23 19.48
C LEU A 130 8.42 35.04 20.10
N SER A 131 8.11 36.21 19.56
CA SER A 131 7.01 37.05 20.04
C SER A 131 5.67 36.34 19.80
N LYS A 132 4.87 36.14 20.87
CA LYS A 132 3.55 35.50 20.76
C LYS A 132 2.59 36.32 19.90
N GLN A 133 2.65 37.65 20.04
CA GLN A 133 1.82 38.56 19.23
C GLN A 133 2.20 38.45 17.76
N ARG A 134 3.50 38.52 17.44
CA ARG A 134 3.97 38.46 16.06
C ARG A 134 3.67 37.12 15.40
N TYR A 135 3.89 36.03 16.13
CA TYR A 135 3.51 34.68 15.70
C TYR A 135 2.02 34.60 15.35
N LYS A 136 1.15 35.14 16.21
CA LYS A 136 -0.29 35.20 15.96
C LYS A 136 -0.62 36.03 14.72
N GLU A 137 -0.03 37.22 14.55
CA GLU A 137 -0.25 38.07 13.37
C GLU A 137 0.12 37.35 12.06
N ILE A 138 1.23 36.63 12.05
CA ILE A 138 1.68 35.84 10.89
C ILE A 138 0.68 34.71 10.60
N LYS A 139 0.29 33.93 11.61
CA LYS A 139 -0.69 32.84 11.46
C LYS A 139 -2.05 33.36 11.01
N ASP A 140 -2.53 34.45 11.58
CA ASP A 140 -3.78 35.11 11.17
C ASP A 140 -3.71 35.61 9.72
N GLN A 141 -2.56 36.15 9.29
CA GLN A 141 -2.36 36.59 7.91
C GLN A 141 -2.30 35.43 6.92
N GLN A 142 -1.56 34.36 7.27
CA GLN A 142 -1.49 33.13 6.46
C GLN A 142 -2.88 32.53 6.30
N LYS A 143 -3.66 32.46 7.39
CA LYS A 143 -5.05 32.00 7.36
C LYS A 143 -5.94 32.87 6.49
N ARG A 144 -5.87 34.21 6.61
CA ARG A 144 -6.64 35.12 5.75
C ARG A 144 -6.34 34.90 4.27
N ASN A 145 -5.06 34.77 3.92
CA ASN A 145 -4.64 34.51 2.53
C ASN A 145 -5.15 33.16 2.03
N ALA A 146 -5.04 32.11 2.85
CA ALA A 146 -5.54 30.76 2.57
C ALA A 146 -7.06 30.75 2.35
N VAL A 147 -7.82 31.40 3.24
CA VAL A 147 -9.29 31.51 3.14
C VAL A 147 -9.69 32.29 1.88
N ALA A 148 -9.00 33.39 1.56
CA ALA A 148 -9.28 34.16 0.35
C ALA A 148 -9.06 33.33 -0.92
N LEU A 149 -7.96 32.56 -0.98
CA LEU A 149 -7.68 31.66 -2.08
C LEU A 149 -8.69 30.50 -2.17
N GLY A 150 -9.06 29.91 -1.03
CA GLY A 150 -10.09 28.88 -0.93
C GLY A 150 -11.45 29.36 -1.44
N LEU A 151 -11.84 30.59 -1.08
CA LEU A 151 -13.07 31.22 -1.54
C LEU A 151 -13.06 31.52 -3.04
N ASP A 152 -11.94 31.99 -3.59
CA ASP A 152 -11.79 32.22 -5.04
C ASP A 152 -11.99 30.92 -5.83
N PHE A 153 -11.33 29.83 -5.41
CA PHE A 153 -11.53 28.53 -6.04
C PHE A 153 -12.94 27.96 -5.84
N PHE A 154 -13.53 28.11 -4.67
CA PHE A 154 -14.91 27.72 -4.42
C PHE A 154 -15.89 28.47 -5.36
N THR A 155 -15.66 29.76 -5.56
CA THR A 155 -16.47 30.59 -6.49
C THR A 155 -16.33 30.08 -7.92
N LYS A 156 -15.10 29.84 -8.40
CA LYS A 156 -14.82 29.27 -9.71
C LYS A 156 -15.46 27.88 -9.90
N ALA A 157 -15.46 27.06 -8.84
CA ALA A 157 -16.12 25.76 -8.86
C ALA A 157 -17.64 25.90 -9.05
N LYS A 158 -18.30 26.80 -8.30
CA LYS A 158 -19.74 27.09 -8.46
C LYS A 158 -20.08 27.64 -9.85
N GLU A 159 -19.22 28.46 -10.44
CA GLU A 159 -19.38 28.90 -11.83
C GLU A 159 -19.27 27.75 -12.83
N ALA A 160 -18.30 26.84 -12.65
CA ALA A 160 -18.14 25.65 -13.49
C ALA A 160 -19.34 24.69 -13.36
N GLU A 161 -19.92 24.54 -12.17
CA GLU A 161 -21.18 23.80 -11.98
C GLU A 161 -22.32 24.39 -12.81
N ARG A 162 -22.48 25.73 -12.80
CA ARG A 162 -23.52 26.42 -13.59
C ARG A 162 -23.33 26.24 -15.10
N LYS A 163 -22.09 26.06 -15.55
CA LYS A 163 -21.73 25.76 -16.94
C LYS A 163 -21.87 24.27 -17.30
N ALA A 164 -22.24 23.41 -16.35
CA ALA A 164 -22.29 21.96 -16.50
C ALA A 164 -20.92 21.36 -16.91
N GLU A 165 -19.86 21.81 -16.23
CA GLU A 165 -18.48 21.37 -16.40
C GLU A 165 -17.99 20.63 -15.12
N PRO A 166 -18.46 19.40 -14.86
CA PRO A 166 -18.25 18.73 -13.57
C PRO A 166 -16.78 18.43 -13.26
N VAL A 167 -15.96 18.12 -14.27
CA VAL A 167 -14.52 17.84 -14.09
C VAL A 167 -13.77 19.10 -13.67
N VAL A 168 -14.10 20.24 -14.29
CA VAL A 168 -13.52 21.55 -13.96
C VAL A 168 -13.96 21.98 -12.57
N ALA A 169 -15.24 21.82 -12.24
CA ALA A 169 -15.78 22.12 -10.92
C ALA A 169 -15.11 21.30 -9.82
N LEU A 170 -14.98 19.97 -10.01
CA LEU A 170 -14.22 19.11 -9.10
C LEU A 170 -12.79 19.62 -8.92
N GLY A 171 -12.07 19.89 -10.02
CA GLY A 171 -10.71 20.42 -9.97
C GLY A 171 -10.58 21.69 -9.12
N PHE A 172 -11.51 22.64 -9.27
CA PHE A 172 -11.52 23.86 -8.45
C PHE A 172 -11.90 23.61 -7.00
N TYR A 173 -12.87 22.74 -6.71
CA TYR A 173 -13.14 22.37 -5.31
C TYR A 173 -11.91 21.77 -4.65
N TYR A 174 -11.18 20.90 -5.35
CA TYR A 174 -9.96 20.29 -4.84
C TYR A 174 -8.87 21.32 -4.55
N GLN A 175 -8.69 22.30 -5.44
CA GLN A 175 -7.77 23.42 -5.21
C GLN A 175 -8.20 24.31 -4.04
N GLY A 176 -9.52 24.56 -3.90
CA GLY A 176 -10.08 25.33 -2.79
C GLY A 176 -9.90 24.61 -1.45
N PHE A 177 -10.12 23.29 -1.42
CA PHE A 177 -9.89 22.47 -0.24
C PHE A 177 -8.43 22.50 0.20
N ARG A 178 -7.51 22.26 -0.74
CA ARG A 178 -6.05 22.33 -0.50
C ARG A 178 -5.62 23.66 0.11
N ALA A 179 -6.19 24.77 -0.35
CA ALA A 179 -5.85 26.09 0.19
C ALA A 179 -6.14 26.21 1.69
N ILE A 180 -7.13 25.48 2.22
CA ILE A 180 -7.64 25.61 3.59
C ILE A 180 -7.45 24.36 4.46
N GLU A 181 -6.85 23.28 3.95
CA GLU A 181 -6.72 21.99 4.66
C GLU A 181 -5.86 22.05 5.93
N LYS A 182 -5.04 23.10 6.09
CA LYS A 182 -4.28 23.35 7.33
C LYS A 182 -5.11 23.95 8.47
N TYR A 183 -6.37 24.28 8.21
CA TYR A 183 -7.26 24.99 9.15
C TYR A 183 -8.58 24.26 9.33
N LEU A 184 -8.58 22.92 9.26
CA LEU A 184 -9.79 22.10 9.43
C LEU A 184 -10.27 22.05 10.87
N ASP A 185 -9.40 22.40 11.81
CA ASP A 185 -9.69 22.51 13.24
C ASP A 185 -10.44 23.80 13.60
N GLU A 186 -10.62 24.72 12.65
CA GLU A 186 -11.35 25.96 12.86
C GLU A 186 -12.55 26.09 11.92
N PRO A 187 -13.72 26.54 12.41
CA PRO A 187 -14.87 26.80 11.55
C PRO A 187 -14.64 28.07 10.71
N ILE A 188 -14.38 27.90 9.41
CA ILE A 188 -14.25 29.02 8.46
C ILE A 188 -15.66 29.47 8.03
N ARG A 189 -16.25 30.38 8.79
CA ARG A 189 -17.56 31.00 8.51
C ARG A 189 -17.38 32.23 7.65
N LEU A 190 -18.14 32.31 6.55
CA LEU A 190 -18.17 33.46 5.67
C LEU A 190 -19.53 33.59 4.98
N GLU A 191 -19.80 34.75 4.41
CA GLU A 191 -20.98 34.98 3.60
C GLU A 191 -20.68 34.71 2.12
N PHE A 192 -21.48 33.87 1.47
CA PHE A 192 -21.42 33.60 0.05
C PHE A 192 -22.82 33.72 -0.56
N GLU A 193 -22.98 34.60 -1.55
CA GLU A 193 -24.26 34.86 -2.23
C GLU A 193 -25.44 35.13 -1.26
N GLY A 194 -25.19 35.92 -0.20
CA GLY A 194 -26.21 36.29 0.79
C GLY A 194 -26.52 35.22 1.84
N LYS A 195 -25.73 34.15 1.92
CA LYS A 195 -25.89 33.07 2.90
C LYS A 195 -24.60 32.85 3.69
N GLU A 196 -24.75 32.67 5.00
CA GLU A 196 -23.64 32.21 5.85
C GLU A 196 -23.35 30.73 5.54
N ILE A 197 -22.09 30.42 5.24
CA ILE A 197 -21.62 29.06 4.97
C ILE A 197 -20.40 28.72 5.82
N LEU A 198 -20.18 27.42 6.04
CA LEU A 198 -18.92 26.86 6.50
C LEU A 198 -18.13 26.37 5.28
N LEU A 199 -17.11 27.14 4.87
CA LEU A 199 -16.44 26.94 3.59
C LEU A 199 -15.90 25.51 3.40
N THR A 200 -15.24 24.95 4.42
CA THR A 200 -14.69 23.59 4.40
C THR A 200 -15.76 22.53 4.17
N ASN A 201 -16.85 22.59 4.94
CA ASN A 201 -17.98 21.66 4.81
C ASN A 201 -18.63 21.78 3.44
N GLU A 202 -18.83 23.01 2.95
CA GLU A 202 -19.51 23.26 1.69
C GLU A 202 -18.71 22.76 0.48
N ILE A 203 -17.37 22.89 0.54
CA ILE A 203 -16.47 22.33 -0.47
C ILE A 203 -16.59 20.80 -0.50
N VAL A 204 -16.44 20.13 0.65
CA VAL A 204 -16.48 18.66 0.72
C VAL A 204 -17.86 18.11 0.32
N ALA A 205 -18.93 18.74 0.78
CA ALA A 205 -20.29 18.39 0.39
C ALA A 205 -20.52 18.56 -1.12
N SER A 206 -20.02 19.65 -1.71
CA SER A 206 -20.15 19.90 -3.15
C SER A 206 -19.35 18.88 -3.99
N MET A 207 -18.15 18.48 -3.53
CA MET A 207 -17.39 17.39 -4.15
C MET A 207 -18.20 16.09 -4.18
N GLN A 208 -18.74 15.67 -3.02
CA GLN A 208 -19.53 14.45 -2.92
C GLN A 208 -20.78 14.51 -3.80
N LEU A 209 -21.50 15.64 -3.79
CA LEU A 209 -22.68 15.85 -4.63
C LEU A 209 -22.34 15.79 -6.14
N LEU A 210 -21.20 16.31 -6.57
CA LEU A 210 -20.75 16.18 -7.95
C LEU A 210 -20.42 14.74 -8.31
N MET A 211 -19.67 14.06 -7.45
CA MET A 211 -19.35 12.63 -7.65
C MET A 211 -20.60 11.76 -7.70
N ASP A 212 -21.60 12.06 -6.87
CA ASP A 212 -22.90 11.37 -6.85
C ASP A 212 -23.70 11.58 -8.14
N LYS A 213 -23.51 12.69 -8.85
CA LYS A 213 -24.15 12.95 -10.14
C LYS A 213 -23.47 12.23 -11.31
N ILE A 214 -22.28 11.68 -11.12
CA ILE A 214 -21.54 10.96 -12.16
C ILE A 214 -21.93 9.49 -12.12
N ALA A 215 -22.27 8.92 -13.28
CA ALA A 215 -22.41 7.48 -13.48
C ALA A 215 -21.28 6.97 -14.36
N ILE A 216 -20.58 5.94 -13.86
CA ILE A 216 -19.62 5.17 -14.63
C ILE A 216 -20.25 3.82 -14.92
N SER A 217 -20.11 3.36 -16.16
CA SER A 217 -20.56 2.04 -16.62
C SER A 217 -19.48 1.41 -17.47
N VAL A 218 -19.53 0.08 -17.60
CA VAL A 218 -18.59 -0.70 -18.39
C VAL A 218 -19.34 -1.61 -19.36
N ASP A 219 -18.77 -1.79 -20.54
CA ASP A 219 -19.26 -2.71 -21.55
C ASP A 219 -18.09 -3.47 -22.21
N PRO A 220 -18.09 -4.82 -22.20
CA PRO A 220 -19.07 -5.69 -21.54
C PRO A 220 -18.95 -5.65 -20.00
N LYS A 221 -20.06 -5.94 -19.31
CA LYS A 221 -20.07 -6.10 -17.84
C LYS A 221 -19.46 -7.43 -17.39
N GLU A 222 -19.45 -8.42 -18.27
CA GLU A 222 -18.93 -9.76 -18.00
C GLU A 222 -18.03 -10.21 -19.16
N LEU A 223 -16.88 -10.78 -18.82
CA LEU A 223 -15.95 -11.39 -19.78
C LEU A 223 -15.71 -12.84 -19.41
N LEU A 224 -15.78 -13.72 -20.41
CA LEU A 224 -15.40 -15.13 -20.28
C LEU A 224 -13.91 -15.28 -20.62
N LEU A 225 -13.16 -15.88 -19.70
CA LEU A 225 -11.72 -16.09 -19.84
C LEU A 225 -11.44 -17.57 -20.07
N ASN A 226 -10.87 -17.92 -21.22
CA ASN A 226 -10.31 -19.26 -21.43
C ASN A 226 -8.82 -19.21 -21.06
N ARG A 227 -8.42 -20.00 -20.06
CA ARG A 227 -7.03 -20.05 -19.56
C ARG A 227 -6.02 -20.65 -20.53
N ARG A 228 -6.49 -21.33 -21.59
CA ARG A 228 -5.61 -21.91 -22.62
C ARG A 228 -5.31 -20.94 -23.75
N LEU A 229 -6.02 -19.82 -23.85
CA LEU A 229 -5.75 -18.81 -24.87
C LEU A 229 -4.79 -17.78 -24.26
N ALA A 230 -3.53 -17.79 -24.72
CA ALA A 230 -2.48 -16.90 -24.25
C ALA A 230 -2.73 -15.40 -24.57
N ASP A 231 -3.63 -15.10 -25.52
CA ASP A 231 -3.94 -13.76 -26.01
C ASP A 231 -5.17 -13.16 -25.34
N ASN A 232 -5.07 -12.90 -24.02
CA ASN A 232 -6.16 -12.24 -23.27
C ASN A 232 -6.02 -10.71 -23.29
N ASN A 233 -5.75 -10.12 -24.46
CA ASN A 233 -5.87 -8.67 -24.65
C ASN A 233 -7.35 -8.29 -24.70
N LEU A 234 -7.96 -8.27 -23.52
CA LEU A 234 -9.38 -7.98 -23.38
C LEU A 234 -9.58 -6.48 -23.25
N THR A 235 -10.54 -5.99 -24.03
CA THR A 235 -10.94 -4.60 -24.00
C THR A 235 -12.27 -4.48 -23.31
N VAL A 236 -12.37 -3.51 -22.41
CA VAL A 236 -13.63 -3.03 -21.84
C VAL A 236 -13.75 -1.55 -22.13
N LEU A 237 -14.92 -1.13 -22.59
CA LEU A 237 -15.25 0.28 -22.75
C LEU A 237 -15.88 0.80 -21.46
N ALA A 238 -15.17 1.69 -20.76
CA ALA A 238 -15.75 2.46 -19.67
C ALA A 238 -16.44 3.70 -20.24
N ARG A 239 -17.63 4.04 -19.73
CA ARG A 239 -18.40 5.22 -20.12
C ARG A 239 -18.84 6.00 -18.90
N ALA A 240 -18.51 7.29 -18.87
CA ALA A 240 -18.89 8.26 -17.85
C ALA A 240 -19.93 9.25 -18.39
N VAL A 241 -21.06 9.37 -17.68
CA VAL A 241 -22.16 10.28 -18.03
C VAL A 241 -22.69 10.97 -16.79
N GLU A 242 -23.34 12.12 -16.96
CA GLU A 242 -24.13 12.73 -15.91
C GLU A 242 -25.48 12.00 -15.75
N LYS A 243 -25.83 11.62 -14.52
CA LYS A 243 -27.02 10.80 -14.21
C LYS A 243 -28.34 11.45 -14.61
N SER A 244 -28.42 12.78 -14.56
CA SER A 244 -29.68 13.52 -14.77
C SER A 244 -30.11 13.60 -16.23
N ASN A 245 -29.15 13.72 -17.16
CA ASN A 245 -29.41 14.01 -18.57
C ASN A 245 -28.68 13.06 -19.54
N GLY A 246 -27.81 12.17 -19.04
CA GLY A 246 -27.03 11.23 -19.85
C GLY A 246 -25.92 11.88 -20.68
N LYS A 247 -25.61 13.16 -20.46
CA LYS A 247 -24.56 13.89 -21.19
C LYS A 247 -23.20 13.24 -20.91
N PRO A 248 -22.38 12.98 -21.94
CA PRO A 248 -21.04 12.43 -21.75
C PRO A 248 -20.15 13.40 -20.97
N ILE A 249 -19.31 12.85 -20.09
CA ILE A 249 -18.35 13.62 -19.31
C ILE A 249 -16.96 13.38 -19.88
N ALA A 250 -16.46 14.37 -20.62
CA ALA A 250 -15.11 14.36 -21.17
C ALA A 250 -14.06 14.64 -20.10
N ASP A 251 -12.84 14.20 -20.35
CA ASP A 251 -11.66 14.48 -19.53
C ASP A 251 -11.72 13.99 -18.07
N LEU A 252 -12.68 13.11 -17.74
CA LEU A 252 -12.81 12.53 -16.41
C LEU A 252 -11.64 11.56 -16.16
N PRO A 253 -10.82 11.80 -15.12
CA PRO A 253 -9.72 10.91 -14.77
C PRO A 253 -10.28 9.64 -14.13
N LEU A 254 -9.86 8.49 -14.63
CA LEU A 254 -10.29 7.18 -14.17
C LEU A 254 -9.08 6.36 -13.72
N THR A 255 -9.29 5.48 -12.76
CA THR A 255 -8.34 4.44 -12.39
C THR A 255 -8.95 3.06 -12.51
N ALA A 256 -8.18 2.09 -12.98
CA ALA A 256 -8.58 0.69 -13.02
C ALA A 256 -7.61 -0.20 -12.24
N ALA A 257 -8.16 -1.18 -11.53
CA ALA A 257 -7.38 -2.16 -10.78
C ALA A 257 -8.18 -3.45 -10.57
N PHE A 258 -7.49 -4.57 -10.40
CA PHE A 258 -8.11 -5.80 -9.90
C PHE A 258 -8.52 -5.60 -8.44
N GLU A 259 -9.82 -5.75 -8.15
CA GLU A 259 -10.35 -5.74 -6.78
C GLU A 259 -10.35 -7.16 -6.19
N LYS A 260 -10.51 -8.17 -7.05
CA LYS A 260 -10.40 -9.59 -6.74
C LYS A 260 -9.70 -10.29 -7.90
N GLY A 261 -8.76 -11.18 -7.59
CA GLY A 261 -7.93 -11.86 -8.58
C GLY A 261 -6.62 -11.13 -8.85
N ALA A 262 -5.97 -11.46 -9.95
CA ALA A 262 -4.65 -10.94 -10.29
C ALA A 262 -4.45 -10.91 -11.80
N GLY A 263 -3.88 -9.81 -12.27
CA GLY A 263 -3.47 -9.60 -13.65
C GLY A 263 -2.93 -8.19 -13.86
N ASP A 264 -2.62 -7.87 -15.11
CA ASP A 264 -2.08 -6.57 -15.49
C ASP A 264 -3.20 -5.69 -16.07
N VAL A 265 -3.26 -4.44 -15.61
CA VAL A 265 -4.15 -3.42 -16.15
C VAL A 265 -3.43 -2.07 -16.03
N PHE A 266 -3.55 -1.21 -17.05
CA PHE A 266 -3.02 0.14 -16.89
C PHE A 266 -3.79 0.86 -15.80
N ARG A 267 -3.08 1.56 -14.92
CA ARG A 267 -3.71 2.10 -13.71
C ARG A 267 -4.55 3.34 -13.98
N THR A 268 -4.17 4.16 -14.96
CA THR A 268 -4.71 5.50 -15.16
C THR A 268 -5.26 5.67 -16.56
N TYR A 269 -6.44 6.26 -16.64
CA TYR A 269 -7.17 6.54 -17.87
C TYR A 269 -7.81 7.93 -17.80
N LYS A 270 -8.23 8.44 -18.95
CA LYS A 270 -9.00 9.66 -19.08
C LYS A 270 -10.11 9.44 -20.10
N THR A 271 -11.31 9.94 -19.83
CA THR A 271 -12.40 9.85 -20.82
C THR A 271 -12.18 10.82 -21.99
N ASP A 272 -12.56 10.38 -23.17
CA ASP A 272 -12.56 11.16 -24.41
C ASP A 272 -13.77 12.13 -24.47
N PRO A 273 -13.92 12.94 -25.54
CA PRO A 273 -15.08 13.83 -25.72
C PRO A 273 -16.46 13.15 -25.69
N ASN A 274 -16.53 11.84 -25.94
CA ASN A 274 -17.75 11.03 -25.87
C ASN A 274 -17.96 10.41 -24.47
N GLY A 275 -17.13 10.76 -23.51
CA GLY A 275 -17.16 10.24 -22.15
C GLY A 275 -16.68 8.80 -22.06
N GLN A 276 -15.85 8.34 -22.99
CA GLN A 276 -15.42 6.94 -23.09
C GLN A 276 -13.93 6.76 -22.80
N ALA A 277 -13.57 5.64 -22.17
CA ALA A 277 -12.19 5.21 -21.98
C ALA A 277 -12.04 3.72 -22.28
N LYS A 278 -11.02 3.36 -23.06
CA LYS A 278 -10.74 1.97 -23.43
C LYS A 278 -9.81 1.34 -22.38
N ILE A 279 -10.38 0.49 -21.53
CA ILE A 279 -9.65 -0.26 -20.50
C ILE A 279 -9.07 -1.51 -21.14
N LEU A 280 -7.75 -1.69 -21.01
CA LEU A 280 -7.04 -2.84 -21.55
C LEU A 280 -6.58 -3.72 -20.39
N LEU A 281 -7.12 -4.93 -20.36
CA LEU A 281 -6.69 -5.98 -19.44
C LEU A 281 -5.68 -6.86 -20.16
N THR A 282 -4.55 -7.12 -19.51
CA THR A 282 -3.51 -8.01 -20.01
C THR A 282 -3.12 -9.02 -18.93
N LYS A 283 -2.59 -10.18 -19.33
CA LYS A 283 -1.97 -11.17 -18.43
C LYS A 283 -2.79 -11.48 -17.16
N ILE A 284 -3.95 -12.12 -17.33
CA ILE A 284 -4.76 -12.55 -16.19
C ILE A 284 -4.16 -13.84 -15.62
N THR A 285 -3.66 -13.76 -14.38
CA THR A 285 -2.84 -14.83 -13.76
C THR A 285 -3.55 -15.56 -12.63
N SER A 286 -4.58 -14.96 -12.01
CA SER A 286 -5.32 -15.64 -10.94
C SER A 286 -6.12 -16.84 -11.48
N ARG A 287 -6.24 -17.85 -10.61
CA ARG A 287 -7.00 -19.10 -10.83
C ARG A 287 -8.44 -19.01 -10.30
N ASP A 288 -8.80 -17.88 -9.69
CA ASP A 288 -10.14 -17.68 -9.14
C ASP A 288 -11.16 -17.76 -10.27
N MET A 289 -12.24 -18.53 -10.03
CA MET A 289 -13.33 -18.68 -11.01
C MET A 289 -14.00 -17.35 -11.33
N GLU A 290 -14.04 -16.45 -10.35
CA GLU A 290 -14.60 -15.12 -10.47
C GLU A 290 -13.59 -14.09 -9.96
N GLN A 291 -13.22 -13.19 -10.87
CA GLN A 291 -12.34 -12.05 -10.60
C GLN A 291 -13.08 -10.76 -10.95
N THR A 292 -12.67 -9.65 -10.37
CA THR A 292 -13.30 -8.35 -10.61
C THR A 292 -12.27 -7.28 -10.89
N VAL A 293 -12.51 -6.50 -11.94
CA VAL A 293 -11.75 -5.29 -12.22
C VAL A 293 -12.66 -4.09 -11.96
N GLY A 294 -12.26 -3.25 -11.00
CA GLY A 294 -12.94 -2.01 -10.69
C GLY A 294 -12.40 -0.88 -11.57
N VAL A 295 -13.30 -0.08 -12.14
CA VAL A 295 -13.01 1.17 -12.84
C VAL A 295 -13.67 2.30 -12.05
N LYS A 296 -12.88 3.24 -11.52
CA LYS A 296 -13.35 4.28 -10.59
C LYS A 296 -12.88 5.66 -11.03
N LEU A 297 -13.57 6.71 -10.60
CA LEU A 297 -13.02 8.06 -10.66
C LEU A 297 -11.71 8.13 -9.87
N ASP A 298 -10.64 8.62 -10.50
CA ASP A 298 -9.38 8.89 -9.83
C ASP A 298 -9.45 10.25 -9.14
N ALA A 299 -10.02 10.29 -7.93
CA ALA A 299 -10.12 11.50 -7.12
C ALA A 299 -8.73 12.12 -6.85
N MET A 300 -7.71 11.29 -6.64
CA MET A 300 -6.35 11.74 -6.30
C MET A 300 -5.70 12.55 -7.42
N SER A 301 -6.10 12.32 -8.68
CA SER A 301 -5.57 13.06 -9.82
C SER A 301 -5.85 14.57 -9.74
N PHE A 302 -6.90 14.99 -9.03
CA PHE A 302 -7.24 16.41 -8.87
C PHE A 302 -6.37 17.14 -7.86
N ALA A 303 -5.72 16.42 -6.94
CA ALA A 303 -4.78 16.99 -6.00
C ALA A 303 -3.33 16.86 -6.48
N GLY A 304 -3.07 17.11 -7.76
CA GLY A 304 -1.82 16.71 -8.44
C GLY A 304 -0.51 16.85 -7.65
N HIS A 305 0.46 15.97 -7.93
CA HIS A 305 1.89 15.88 -7.55
C HIS A 305 2.35 16.10 -6.09
N ALA A 306 1.71 16.95 -5.30
CA ALA A 306 2.04 17.10 -3.89
C ALA A 306 1.35 15.99 -3.10
N GLN A 307 2.17 15.12 -2.49
CA GLN A 307 1.76 14.03 -1.63
C GLN A 307 1.27 14.60 -0.30
N ASP A 308 0.10 15.24 -0.32
CA ASP A 308 -0.49 15.85 0.86
C ASP A 308 -1.23 14.76 1.67
N GLU A 309 -0.71 14.49 2.86
CA GLU A 309 -1.24 13.45 3.74
C GLU A 309 -2.67 13.76 4.17
N ILE A 310 -2.99 15.04 4.46
CA ILE A 310 -4.34 15.47 4.90
C ILE A 310 -5.34 15.22 3.78
N TYR A 311 -4.97 15.59 2.55
CA TYR A 311 -5.77 15.34 1.38
C TYR A 311 -6.11 13.85 1.19
N SER A 312 -5.10 12.98 1.31
CA SER A 312 -5.26 11.54 1.13
C SER A 312 -6.23 10.92 2.14
N LEU A 313 -6.27 11.46 3.37
CA LEU A 313 -7.15 10.97 4.42
C LEU A 313 -8.62 11.28 4.12
N ILE A 314 -8.90 12.40 3.46
CA ILE A 314 -10.27 12.81 3.11
C ILE A 314 -10.79 12.06 1.89
N THR A 315 -9.98 11.95 0.84
CA THR A 315 -10.39 11.23 -0.38
C THR A 315 -10.67 9.75 -0.14
N GLN A 316 -9.96 9.11 0.81
CA GLN A 316 -10.23 7.72 1.21
C GLN A 316 -11.62 7.52 1.82
N LYS A 317 -12.24 8.57 2.36
CA LYS A 317 -13.56 8.51 2.99
C LYS A 317 -14.69 8.91 2.04
N MET A 318 -14.35 9.51 0.91
CA MET A 318 -15.32 9.90 -0.11
C MET A 318 -15.83 8.68 -0.89
N VAL A 319 -17.11 8.71 -1.25
CA VAL A 319 -17.70 7.68 -2.11
C VAL A 319 -17.52 8.13 -3.55
N VAL A 320 -16.65 7.42 -4.29
CA VAL A 320 -16.38 7.71 -5.70
C VAL A 320 -17.28 6.87 -6.62
N PRO A 321 -17.72 7.43 -7.77
CA PRO A 321 -18.41 6.66 -8.78
C PRO A 321 -17.50 5.55 -9.30
N HIS A 322 -18.06 4.36 -9.49
CA HIS A 322 -17.33 3.18 -9.94
C HIS A 322 -18.22 2.26 -10.77
N ALA A 323 -17.56 1.42 -11.55
CA ALA A 323 -18.14 0.29 -12.26
C ALA A 323 -17.23 -0.93 -12.10
N VAL A 324 -17.81 -2.12 -12.16
CA VAL A 324 -17.07 -3.38 -12.01
C VAL A 324 -17.29 -4.24 -13.25
N VAL A 325 -16.19 -4.80 -13.75
CA VAL A 325 -16.20 -5.84 -14.77
C VAL A 325 -16.03 -7.18 -14.07
N LEU A 326 -16.97 -8.09 -14.31
CA LEU A 326 -16.88 -9.46 -13.84
C LEU A 326 -16.10 -10.31 -14.84
N LEU A 327 -15.05 -10.97 -14.37
CA LEU A 327 -14.26 -11.89 -15.16
C LEU A 327 -14.57 -13.32 -14.70
N LYS A 328 -15.18 -14.10 -15.59
CA LYS A 328 -15.50 -15.51 -15.34
C LYS A 328 -14.50 -16.42 -16.04
N VAL A 329 -13.74 -17.14 -15.24
CA VAL A 329 -12.74 -18.09 -15.74
C VAL A 329 -13.43 -19.39 -16.11
N GLN A 330 -13.41 -19.72 -17.40
CA GLN A 330 -13.86 -21.02 -17.89
C GLN A 330 -12.79 -22.06 -17.62
N ARG A 331 -13.20 -23.16 -16.98
CA ARG A 331 -12.34 -24.32 -16.73
C ARG A 331 -12.29 -25.17 -17.99
N PRO A 332 -11.10 -25.48 -18.52
CA PRO A 332 -11.02 -26.30 -19.72
C PRO A 332 -11.55 -27.71 -19.44
N LEU A 333 -12.39 -28.22 -20.34
CA LEU A 333 -12.93 -29.58 -20.26
C LEU A 333 -11.97 -30.60 -20.87
N VAL A 334 -11.73 -31.69 -20.14
CA VAL A 334 -10.82 -32.78 -20.53
C VAL A 334 -11.62 -34.07 -20.68
N TYR A 335 -11.55 -34.67 -21.86
CA TYR A 335 -12.00 -36.05 -22.10
C TYR A 335 -10.85 -37.01 -21.79
N VAL A 336 -11.13 -38.12 -21.11
CA VAL A 336 -10.10 -39.05 -20.63
C VAL A 336 -10.32 -40.45 -21.21
N THR A 337 -9.28 -41.03 -21.80
CA THR A 337 -9.20 -42.46 -22.09
C THR A 337 -8.05 -43.06 -21.31
N ALA A 338 -8.28 -44.24 -20.73
CA ALA A 338 -7.25 -44.91 -19.95
C ALA A 338 -7.36 -46.43 -19.99
N SER A 339 -6.20 -47.10 -20.12
CA SER A 339 -6.04 -48.54 -19.88
C SER A 339 -4.79 -48.75 -19.01
N GLU A 340 -4.99 -49.33 -17.81
CA GLU A 340 -3.90 -49.65 -16.89
C GLU A 340 -3.92 -51.14 -16.58
N LYS A 341 -2.85 -51.85 -16.91
CA LYS A 341 -2.72 -53.29 -16.76
C LYS A 341 -1.62 -53.67 -15.78
N SER A 342 -1.92 -54.58 -14.86
CA SER A 342 -0.91 -55.24 -14.05
C SER A 342 -0.68 -56.64 -14.61
N LEU A 343 0.55 -56.91 -15.07
CA LEU A 343 0.97 -58.20 -15.61
C LEU A 343 0.05 -58.65 -16.75
N GLY A 344 -0.31 -57.72 -17.63
CA GLY A 344 -1.22 -57.93 -18.76
C GLY A 344 -2.72 -57.97 -18.41
N LYS A 345 -3.11 -57.93 -17.13
CA LYS A 345 -4.51 -57.92 -16.68
C LYS A 345 -4.99 -56.51 -16.35
N GLU A 346 -6.18 -56.14 -16.81
CA GLU A 346 -6.78 -54.84 -16.51
C GLU A 346 -6.91 -54.60 -14.99
N LYS A 347 -6.48 -53.42 -14.54
CA LYS A 347 -6.60 -52.99 -13.14
C LYS A 347 -7.96 -52.34 -12.92
N GLN A 348 -8.61 -52.64 -11.79
CA GLN A 348 -9.79 -51.90 -11.35
C GLN A 348 -9.45 -50.47 -10.89
N ASN A 349 -8.27 -50.28 -10.28
CA ASN A 349 -7.79 -48.97 -9.86
C ASN A 349 -6.73 -48.43 -10.83
N GLN A 350 -7.12 -47.43 -11.61
CA GLN A 350 -6.26 -46.69 -12.54
C GLN A 350 -5.51 -45.58 -11.81
N GLN A 351 -4.54 -45.96 -10.98
CA GLN A 351 -3.88 -45.06 -10.04
C GLN A 351 -3.07 -43.93 -10.71
N LEU A 352 -2.46 -44.19 -11.88
CA LEU A 352 -1.73 -43.15 -12.64
C LEU A 352 -2.73 -42.14 -13.20
N THR A 353 -3.79 -42.62 -13.84
CA THR A 353 -4.87 -41.78 -14.38
C THR A 353 -5.52 -40.93 -13.29
N ASN A 354 -5.88 -41.53 -12.16
CA ASN A 354 -6.48 -40.83 -11.02
C ASN A 354 -5.55 -39.74 -10.47
N ARG A 355 -4.23 -39.98 -10.45
CA ARG A 355 -3.26 -38.98 -10.03
C ARG A 355 -3.22 -37.77 -10.99
N ILE A 356 -3.21 -38.02 -12.30
CA ILE A 356 -3.25 -36.96 -13.32
C ILE A 356 -4.57 -36.17 -13.20
N LYS A 357 -5.70 -36.86 -13.07
CA LYS A 357 -7.02 -36.21 -12.90
C LYS A 357 -7.05 -35.30 -11.69
N ASN A 358 -6.57 -35.76 -10.54
CA ASN A 358 -6.53 -34.95 -9.31
C ASN A 358 -5.60 -33.73 -9.45
N TYR A 359 -4.44 -33.90 -10.09
CA TYR A 359 -3.52 -32.80 -10.32
C TYR A 359 -4.12 -31.71 -11.23
N LEU A 360 -4.74 -32.12 -12.33
CA LEU A 360 -5.40 -31.20 -13.26
C LEU A 360 -6.67 -30.56 -12.64
N ALA A 361 -7.47 -31.30 -11.87
CA ALA A 361 -8.60 -30.74 -11.13
C ALA A 361 -8.15 -29.61 -10.20
N ASN A 362 -7.07 -29.84 -9.43
CA ASN A 362 -6.46 -28.83 -8.56
C ASN A 362 -5.86 -27.65 -9.34
N ALA A 363 -5.48 -27.87 -10.60
CA ALA A 363 -5.02 -26.82 -11.50
C ALA A 363 -6.17 -26.07 -12.19
N GLY A 364 -7.44 -26.44 -11.97
CA GLY A 364 -8.63 -25.76 -12.49
C GLY A 364 -9.17 -26.33 -13.80
N PHE A 365 -8.94 -27.62 -14.08
CA PHE A 365 -9.54 -28.33 -15.21
C PHE A 365 -10.79 -29.11 -14.75
N GLU A 366 -11.72 -29.34 -15.67
CA GLU A 366 -12.88 -30.19 -15.46
C GLU A 366 -12.87 -31.38 -16.41
N PHE A 367 -13.60 -32.44 -16.07
CA PHE A 367 -13.63 -33.69 -16.84
C PHE A 367 -15.01 -33.96 -17.40
N THR A 368 -15.05 -34.50 -18.61
CA THR A 368 -16.29 -34.88 -19.30
C THR A 368 -16.14 -36.25 -19.94
N GLU A 369 -17.20 -37.04 -19.92
CA GLU A 369 -17.30 -38.31 -20.67
C GLU A 369 -17.68 -38.07 -22.15
N ASP A 370 -18.12 -36.86 -22.49
CA ASP A 370 -18.48 -36.47 -23.85
C ASP A 370 -17.28 -35.80 -24.54
N ARG A 371 -16.63 -36.53 -25.45
CA ARG A 371 -15.50 -36.05 -26.25
C ARG A 371 -15.85 -34.81 -27.08
N GLY A 372 -17.11 -34.66 -27.53
CA GLY A 372 -17.55 -33.53 -28.35
C GLY A 372 -17.55 -32.19 -27.60
N LYS A 373 -17.64 -32.23 -26.27
CA LYS A 373 -17.61 -31.04 -25.40
C LYS A 373 -16.21 -30.71 -24.87
N ALA A 374 -15.25 -31.62 -25.01
CA ALA A 374 -13.92 -31.44 -24.46
C ALA A 374 -13.08 -30.49 -25.32
N GLU A 375 -12.14 -29.79 -24.66
CA GLU A 375 -11.09 -29.02 -25.31
C GLU A 375 -9.78 -29.81 -25.41
N LEU A 376 -9.58 -30.72 -24.46
CA LEU A 376 -8.42 -31.59 -24.35
C LEU A 376 -8.84 -33.04 -24.34
N TRP A 377 -8.01 -33.89 -24.91
CA TRP A 377 -8.09 -35.34 -24.78
C TRP A 377 -6.83 -35.84 -24.08
N LEU A 378 -6.99 -36.42 -22.89
CA LEU A 378 -5.95 -37.10 -22.14
C LEU A 378 -6.06 -38.61 -22.40
N ASP A 379 -4.99 -39.21 -22.90
CA ASP A 379 -4.88 -40.65 -23.12
C ASP A 379 -3.76 -41.23 -22.24
N VAL A 380 -4.09 -42.23 -21.42
CA VAL A 380 -3.17 -42.86 -20.47
C VAL A 380 -3.13 -44.37 -20.71
N ASN A 381 -2.01 -44.90 -21.16
CA ASN A 381 -1.81 -46.33 -21.34
C ASN A 381 -0.65 -46.80 -20.47
N ALA A 382 -0.88 -47.76 -19.58
CA ALA A 382 0.17 -48.32 -18.74
C ALA A 382 0.06 -49.84 -18.63
N ASN A 383 1.19 -50.53 -18.65
CA ASN A 383 1.25 -51.96 -18.38
C ASN A 383 2.49 -52.30 -17.55
N SER A 384 2.34 -53.18 -16.56
CA SER A 384 3.49 -53.81 -15.91
C SER A 384 3.81 -55.16 -16.53
N GLU A 385 5.08 -55.45 -16.73
CA GLU A 385 5.57 -56.72 -17.28
C GLU A 385 6.47 -57.44 -16.27
N GLN A 386 6.46 -58.77 -16.34
CA GLN A 386 7.36 -59.60 -15.53
C GLN A 386 8.81 -59.41 -16.00
N GLY A 387 9.69 -59.16 -15.05
CA GLY A 387 11.14 -59.19 -15.24
C GLY A 387 11.74 -60.50 -14.72
N SER A 388 13.01 -60.42 -14.32
CA SER A 388 13.70 -61.56 -13.72
C SER A 388 13.21 -61.85 -12.30
N ALA A 389 13.40 -63.09 -11.87
CA ALA A 389 13.32 -63.49 -10.47
C ALA A 389 14.67 -64.10 -10.07
N THR A 390 15.20 -63.71 -8.92
CA THR A 390 16.47 -64.25 -8.39
C THR A 390 16.34 -64.43 -6.89
N GLY A 391 16.43 -65.68 -6.43
CA GLY A 391 16.10 -66.02 -5.03
C GLY A 391 14.65 -65.64 -4.72
N SER A 392 14.45 -64.95 -3.60
CA SER A 392 13.13 -64.45 -3.16
C SER A 392 12.75 -63.07 -3.72
N ILE A 393 13.52 -62.51 -4.67
CA ILE A 393 13.27 -61.18 -5.24
C ILE A 393 12.74 -61.33 -6.67
N TYR A 394 11.52 -60.85 -6.87
CA TYR A 394 10.83 -60.76 -8.15
C TYR A 394 10.89 -59.33 -8.65
N ILE A 395 11.23 -59.13 -9.92
CA ILE A 395 11.31 -57.81 -10.55
C ILE A 395 10.19 -57.65 -11.57
N THR A 396 9.60 -56.46 -11.62
CA THR A 396 8.63 -56.05 -12.66
C THR A 396 8.97 -54.67 -13.18
N PHE A 397 8.52 -54.38 -14.39
CA PHE A 397 8.73 -53.09 -15.02
C PHE A 397 7.39 -52.50 -15.45
N VAL A 398 7.11 -51.26 -15.07
CA VAL A 398 5.95 -50.50 -15.57
C VAL A 398 6.40 -49.59 -16.68
N THR A 399 5.75 -49.69 -17.84
CA THR A 399 5.83 -48.68 -18.89
C THR A 399 4.50 -47.97 -18.99
N ALA A 400 4.52 -46.64 -18.90
CA ALA A 400 3.33 -45.80 -19.04
C ALA A 400 3.54 -44.73 -20.11
N VAL A 401 2.59 -44.59 -21.02
CA VAL A 401 2.54 -43.57 -22.07
C VAL A 401 1.38 -42.63 -21.76
N ILE A 402 1.66 -41.34 -21.64
CA ILE A 402 0.69 -40.29 -21.34
C ILE A 402 0.72 -39.29 -22.49
N ARG A 403 -0.43 -39.06 -23.12
CA ARG A 403 -0.58 -38.10 -24.22
C ARG A 403 -1.72 -37.13 -23.93
N VAL A 404 -1.52 -35.88 -24.33
CA VAL A 404 -2.55 -34.85 -24.32
C VAL A 404 -2.63 -34.22 -25.70
N SER A 405 -3.83 -34.22 -26.27
CA SER A 405 -4.10 -33.64 -27.59
C SER A 405 -5.25 -32.63 -27.52
N THR A 406 -5.33 -31.71 -28.49
CA THR A 406 -6.56 -30.92 -28.70
C THR A 406 -7.70 -31.85 -29.09
N ALA A 407 -8.84 -31.77 -28.40
CA ALA A 407 -9.95 -32.69 -28.65
C ALA A 407 -10.57 -32.53 -30.06
N LYS A 408 -10.56 -31.29 -30.60
CA LYS A 408 -11.14 -30.96 -31.91
C LYS A 408 -10.26 -31.37 -33.09
N GLU A 409 -8.97 -31.05 -33.04
CA GLU A 409 -8.04 -31.22 -34.18
C GLU A 409 -7.18 -32.47 -34.03
N ASN A 410 -7.23 -33.13 -32.88
CA ASN A 410 -6.38 -34.26 -32.52
C ASN A 410 -4.88 -33.94 -32.60
N ARG A 411 -4.52 -32.66 -32.40
CA ARG A 411 -3.14 -32.18 -32.40
C ARG A 411 -2.50 -32.48 -31.05
N GLU A 412 -1.44 -33.26 -31.04
CA GLU A 412 -0.69 -33.57 -29.82
C GLU A 412 -0.01 -32.31 -29.26
N ILE A 413 -0.23 -32.05 -27.98
CA ILE A 413 0.29 -30.89 -27.24
C ILE A 413 1.38 -31.35 -26.27
N TYR A 414 1.23 -32.54 -25.70
CA TYR A 414 2.17 -33.13 -24.77
C TYR A 414 2.18 -34.65 -24.93
N ALA A 415 3.37 -35.24 -24.89
CA ALA A 415 3.54 -36.68 -24.81
C ALA A 415 4.74 -37.00 -23.92
N THR A 416 4.59 -38.00 -23.07
CA THR A 416 5.68 -38.51 -22.24
C THR A 416 5.56 -40.01 -22.02
N THR A 417 6.69 -40.63 -21.69
CA THR A 417 6.77 -42.05 -21.37
C THR A 417 7.54 -42.21 -20.07
N LEU A 418 6.95 -42.92 -19.11
CA LEU A 418 7.66 -43.50 -17.98
C LEU A 418 8.17 -44.86 -18.44
N ASP A 419 9.44 -44.94 -18.84
CA ASP A 419 9.99 -46.14 -19.45
C ASP A 419 10.52 -47.11 -18.38
N ARG A 420 9.99 -48.33 -18.39
CA ARG A 420 10.45 -49.48 -17.60
C ARG A 420 10.81 -49.14 -16.14
N VAL A 421 9.89 -48.48 -15.43
CA VAL A 421 10.05 -48.17 -14.01
C VAL A 421 10.08 -49.46 -13.21
N LYS A 422 11.19 -49.69 -12.49
CA LYS A 422 11.49 -50.97 -11.85
C LYS A 422 10.90 -51.09 -10.44
N GLY A 423 10.12 -52.12 -10.20
CA GLY A 423 9.74 -52.63 -8.88
C GLY A 423 10.48 -53.91 -8.54
N PHE A 424 10.58 -54.22 -7.24
CA PHE A 424 11.11 -55.46 -6.70
C PHE A 424 10.37 -55.86 -5.42
N SER A 425 9.89 -57.10 -5.33
CA SER A 425 9.24 -57.59 -4.11
C SER A 425 9.35 -59.11 -3.96
N LEU A 426 8.65 -59.66 -2.97
CA LEU A 426 8.63 -61.10 -2.68
C LEU A 426 7.78 -61.91 -3.68
N ASP A 427 7.01 -61.23 -4.54
CA ASP A 427 6.22 -61.82 -5.62
C ASP A 427 5.98 -60.78 -6.73
N TYR A 428 5.55 -61.24 -7.92
CA TYR A 428 5.32 -60.36 -9.08
C TYR A 428 4.18 -59.35 -8.89
N GLU A 429 3.14 -59.66 -8.11
CA GLU A 429 2.00 -58.76 -7.88
C GLU A 429 2.42 -57.57 -7.00
N ARG A 430 3.10 -57.85 -5.88
CA ARG A 430 3.67 -56.82 -5.00
C ARG A 430 4.75 -56.03 -5.70
N SER A 431 5.59 -56.68 -6.51
CA SER A 431 6.59 -56.00 -7.32
C SER A 431 5.93 -55.06 -8.33
N SER A 432 4.85 -55.49 -8.99
CA SER A 432 4.07 -54.65 -9.92
C SER A 432 3.52 -53.42 -9.19
N GLN A 433 2.93 -53.61 -8.00
CA GLN A 433 2.42 -52.49 -7.21
C GLN A 433 3.53 -51.50 -6.81
N GLU A 434 4.70 -51.99 -6.41
CA GLU A 434 5.84 -51.11 -6.09
C GLU A 434 6.35 -50.36 -7.34
N ALA A 435 6.44 -51.03 -8.50
CA ALA A 435 6.81 -50.40 -9.76
C ALA A 435 5.87 -49.23 -10.10
N TYR A 436 4.56 -49.44 -9.95
CA TYR A 436 3.56 -48.40 -10.14
C TYR A 436 3.68 -47.27 -9.10
N ASN A 437 3.98 -47.58 -7.83
CA ASN A 437 4.18 -46.56 -6.80
C ASN A 437 5.38 -45.66 -7.15
N LYS A 438 6.47 -46.24 -7.64
CA LYS A 438 7.62 -45.48 -8.15
C LYS A 438 7.28 -44.67 -9.40
N SER A 439 6.44 -45.21 -10.29
CA SER A 439 5.92 -44.44 -11.44
C SER A 439 5.12 -43.22 -11.00
N LEU A 440 4.35 -43.32 -9.91
CA LEU A 440 3.63 -42.17 -9.33
C LEU A 440 4.61 -41.11 -8.81
N GLU A 441 5.71 -41.49 -8.18
CA GLU A 441 6.73 -40.55 -7.70
C GLU A 441 7.36 -39.78 -8.87
N ALA A 442 7.80 -40.47 -9.92
CA ALA A 442 8.34 -39.87 -11.14
C ALA A 442 7.32 -38.94 -11.83
N LEU A 443 6.06 -39.40 -11.90
CA LEU A 443 4.96 -38.62 -12.44
C LEU A 443 4.74 -37.30 -11.67
N ASN A 444 4.78 -37.34 -10.34
CA ASN A 444 4.56 -36.15 -9.49
C ASN A 444 5.68 -35.12 -9.59
N ASN A 445 6.92 -35.58 -9.54
CA ASN A 445 8.07 -34.69 -9.38
C ASN A 445 8.49 -34.04 -10.70
N GLU A 446 8.30 -34.74 -11.82
CA GLU A 446 8.84 -34.31 -13.12
C GLU A 446 7.73 -34.08 -14.14
N LYS A 447 6.86 -35.08 -14.36
CA LYS A 447 5.99 -35.09 -15.55
C LYS A 447 4.72 -34.27 -15.42
N LEU A 448 4.11 -34.19 -14.24
CA LEU A 448 2.91 -33.38 -14.03
C LEU A 448 3.15 -31.85 -14.18
N PRO A 449 4.24 -31.28 -13.63
CA PRO A 449 4.60 -29.89 -13.91
C PRO A 449 4.87 -29.61 -15.39
N GLU A 450 5.61 -30.49 -16.07
CA GLU A 450 5.86 -30.40 -17.52
C GLU A 450 4.55 -30.42 -18.32
N LEU A 451 3.67 -31.37 -18.01
CA LEU A 451 2.35 -31.51 -18.64
C LEU A 451 1.52 -30.24 -18.47
N LEU A 452 1.42 -29.72 -17.25
CA LEU A 452 0.61 -28.52 -16.98
C LEU A 452 1.13 -27.29 -17.74
N ASN A 453 2.44 -27.11 -17.79
CA ASN A 453 3.04 -26.01 -18.54
C ASN A 453 2.77 -26.13 -20.04
N ALA A 454 2.84 -27.35 -20.60
CA ALA A 454 2.59 -27.57 -22.02
C ALA A 454 1.13 -27.31 -22.43
N ILE A 455 0.16 -27.66 -21.58
CA ILE A 455 -1.28 -27.51 -21.92
C ILE A 455 -1.84 -26.11 -21.68
N LEU A 456 -1.10 -25.26 -20.97
CA LEU A 456 -1.42 -23.85 -20.71
C LEU A 456 -0.77 -22.87 -21.70
N GLN A 457 0.15 -23.35 -22.53
CA GLN A 457 0.68 -22.62 -23.70
C GLN A 457 -0.26 -22.79 -24.89
#